data_AF-A0A3M3S0D9-F1
#
_entry.id   AF-A0A3M3S0D9-F1
#
_cell.length_a   1.000
_cell.length_b   1.000
_cell.length_c   1.000
_cell.angle_alpha   90.00
_cell.angle_beta   90.00
_cell.angle_gamma   90.00
#
_symmetry.space_group_name_H-M   'P 1'
#
loop_
_entity.id
_entity.type
_entity.pdbx_description
1 polymer ?
#
loop_
_entity_poly.entity_id
_entity_poly.type
_entity_poly.pdbx_seq_one_letter_code
_entity_poly.pdbx_strand_id
1 'polypeptide(L)'
;MQLIAREGADLHIAFNLHSILAKAGMAVESLRAECILQTPDNSYGLGYIVLVCLPRIITLGVATADEVDIDTLQQRPDEERTQSTGIYIGDVMRDACARKPGI
;
A
#
# COMPACT_ATOMS: atom_id res chain seq x y z
N MET A 1 8.98 -2.02 -0.21
CA MET A 1 8.71 -2.74 1.06
C MET A 1 9.70 -2.43 2.20
N GLN A 2 10.95 -2.01 1.93
CA GLN A 2 11.96 -1.75 2.97
C GLN A 2 11.56 -0.68 4.00
N LEU A 3 10.91 0.42 3.57
CA LEU A 3 10.44 1.48 4.47
C LEU A 3 9.54 0.91 5.59
N ILE A 4 8.44 0.28 5.20
CA ILE A 4 7.43 -0.27 6.12
C ILE A 4 8.05 -1.34 7.04
N ALA A 5 8.98 -2.16 6.50
CA ALA A 5 9.70 -3.15 7.30
C ALA A 5 10.59 -2.50 8.37
N ARG A 6 11.33 -1.44 8.00
CA ARG A 6 12.21 -0.69 8.92
C ARG A 6 11.44 0.17 9.92
N GLU A 7 10.20 0.52 9.62
CA GLU A 7 9.26 1.12 10.57
C GLU A 7 8.76 0.11 11.62
N GLY A 8 9.08 -1.18 11.48
CA GLY A 8 8.66 -2.23 12.41
C GLY A 8 7.23 -2.72 12.18
N ALA A 9 6.63 -2.37 11.04
CA ALA A 9 5.29 -2.84 10.71
C ALA A 9 5.31 -4.33 10.33
N ASP A 10 4.22 -5.03 10.69
CA ASP A 10 4.00 -6.41 10.28
C ASP A 10 3.65 -6.46 8.78
N LEU A 11 4.58 -6.92 7.95
CA LEU A 11 4.39 -7.05 6.50
C LEU A 11 3.29 -8.06 6.13
N HIS A 12 2.92 -8.93 7.09
CA HIS A 12 1.89 -9.94 6.94
C HIS A 12 0.57 -9.51 7.60
N ILE A 13 0.45 -8.24 8.05
CA ILE A 13 -0.71 -7.75 8.81
C ILE A 13 -2.03 -8.15 8.16
N ALA A 14 -2.15 -7.98 6.85
CA ALA A 14 -3.36 -8.28 6.09
C ALA A 14 -3.75 -9.78 6.11
N PHE A 15 -2.78 -10.69 6.16
CA PHE A 15 -3.02 -12.14 6.32
C PHE A 15 -3.28 -12.52 7.77
N ASN A 16 -2.72 -11.73 8.70
CA ASN A 16 -2.86 -11.95 10.13
C ASN A 16 -4.16 -11.38 10.70
N LEU A 17 -4.92 -10.57 9.94
CA LEU A 17 -6.16 -9.92 10.39
C LEU A 17 -7.15 -10.88 11.07
N HIS A 18 -7.39 -12.05 10.48
CA HIS A 18 -8.28 -13.04 11.08
C HIS A 18 -7.79 -13.48 12.47
N SER A 19 -6.50 -13.82 12.60
CA SER A 19 -5.91 -14.24 13.87
C SER A 19 -5.92 -13.11 14.90
N ILE A 20 -5.62 -11.89 14.48
CA ILE A 20 -5.59 -10.69 15.34
C ILE A 20 -6.98 -10.42 15.90
N LEU A 21 -8.01 -10.40 15.05
CA LEU A 21 -9.39 -10.15 15.46
C LEU A 21 -9.92 -11.27 16.37
N ALA A 22 -9.65 -12.54 16.02
CA ALA A 22 -10.05 -13.68 16.84
C ALA A 22 -9.39 -13.66 18.24
N LYS A 23 -8.08 -13.34 18.32
CA LYS A 23 -7.36 -13.20 19.60
C LYS A 23 -7.87 -12.03 20.44
N ALA A 24 -8.41 -11.00 19.80
CA ALA A 24 -9.10 -9.91 20.47
C ALA A 24 -10.52 -10.29 20.95
N GLY A 25 -10.96 -11.54 20.77
CA GLY A 25 -12.27 -12.02 21.16
C GLY A 25 -13.40 -11.62 20.20
N MET A 26 -13.06 -11.14 19.00
CA MET A 26 -14.04 -10.80 17.97
C MET A 26 -14.42 -12.03 17.15
N ALA A 27 -15.67 -12.06 16.67
CA ALA A 27 -16.11 -13.05 15.69
C ALA A 27 -15.96 -12.47 14.28
N VAL A 28 -15.01 -12.98 13.50
CA VAL A 28 -14.79 -12.56 12.10
C VAL A 28 -15.96 -13.08 11.26
N GLU A 29 -16.61 -12.18 10.54
CA GLU A 29 -17.81 -12.47 9.74
C GLU A 29 -17.47 -12.62 8.27
N SER A 30 -16.54 -11.81 7.78
CA SER A 30 -16.12 -11.85 6.38
C SER A 30 -14.67 -11.42 6.22
N LEU A 31 -14.04 -11.99 5.19
CA LEU A 31 -12.74 -11.61 4.69
C LEU A 31 -12.88 -11.41 3.18
N ARG A 32 -12.34 -10.32 2.67
CA ARG A 32 -12.36 -10.02 1.23
C ARG A 32 -10.97 -9.60 0.78
N ALA A 33 -10.64 -9.93 -0.46
CA ALA A 33 -9.52 -9.35 -1.17
C ALA A 33 -10.05 -8.73 -2.47
N GLU A 34 -9.59 -7.53 -2.78
CA GLU A 34 -10.02 -6.76 -3.94
C GLU A 34 -8.81 -6.27 -4.71
N CYS A 35 -8.75 -6.57 -6.01
CA CYS A 35 -7.77 -5.99 -6.91
C CYS A 35 -8.30 -4.65 -7.43
N ILE A 36 -7.57 -3.58 -7.17
CA ILE A 36 -7.86 -2.26 -7.74
C ILE A 36 -7.16 -2.18 -9.09
N LEU A 37 -7.96 -2.19 -10.15
CA LEU A 37 -7.47 -2.11 -11.51
C LEU A 37 -7.23 -0.65 -11.90
N GLN A 38 -6.08 -0.41 -12.52
CA GLN A 38 -5.69 0.87 -13.06
C GLN A 38 -5.72 0.80 -14.58
N THR A 39 -6.17 1.88 -15.20
CA THR A 39 -6.17 2.07 -16.65
C THR A 39 -5.14 3.14 -17.05
N PRO A 40 -4.80 3.25 -18.34
CA PRO A 40 -3.96 4.34 -18.84
C PRO A 40 -4.54 5.74 -18.60
N ASP A 41 -5.83 5.86 -18.28
CA ASP A 41 -6.51 7.14 -18.03
C ASP A 41 -6.58 7.50 -16.54
N ASN A 42 -6.43 6.52 -15.65
CA ASN A 42 -6.51 6.72 -14.21
C ASN A 42 -5.16 7.19 -13.66
N SER A 43 -5.09 8.41 -13.13
CA SER A 43 -3.89 8.87 -12.43
C SER A 43 -3.65 8.07 -11.15
N TYR A 44 -2.38 7.78 -10.86
CA TYR A 44 -1.97 7.08 -9.65
C TYR A 44 -0.88 7.89 -8.93
N GLY A 45 -1.20 8.40 -7.74
CA GLY A 45 -0.37 9.37 -7.00
C GLY A 45 0.83 8.77 -6.27
N LEU A 46 1.53 7.79 -6.86
CA LEU A 46 2.66 7.12 -6.20
C LEU A 46 3.79 8.09 -5.83
N GLY A 47 4.14 9.01 -6.73
CA GLY A 47 5.19 10.00 -6.47
C GLY A 47 4.84 10.90 -5.29
N TYR A 48 3.57 11.30 -5.17
CA TYR A 48 3.09 12.06 -4.03
C TYR A 48 3.14 11.27 -2.71
N ILE A 49 2.76 9.98 -2.72
CA ILE A 49 2.89 9.11 -1.54
C ILE A 49 4.36 9.05 -1.10
N VAL A 50 5.28 8.86 -2.04
CA VAL A 50 6.72 8.83 -1.74
C VAL A 50 7.22 10.17 -1.20
N LEU A 51 6.75 11.30 -1.74
CA LEU A 51 7.11 12.64 -1.26
C LEU A 51 6.76 12.81 0.22
N VAL A 52 5.54 12.42 0.61
CA VAL A 52 5.09 12.46 2.02
C VAL A 52 5.92 11.52 2.90
N CYS A 53 6.39 10.40 2.34
CA CYS A 53 7.20 9.42 3.06
C CYS A 53 8.70 9.77 3.08
N LEU A 54 9.17 10.73 2.26
CA LEU A 54 10.59 11.01 2.02
C LEU A 54 11.40 11.26 3.30
N PRO A 55 10.92 12.04 4.29
CA PRO A 55 11.66 12.23 5.54
C PRO A 55 11.92 10.91 6.27
N ARG A 56 10.97 9.97 6.24
CA ARG A 56 11.08 8.65 6.88
C ARG A 56 12.00 7.73 6.08
N ILE A 57 11.92 7.78 4.76
CA ILE A 57 12.82 7.05 3.84
C ILE A 57 14.28 7.40 4.12
N ILE A 58 14.60 8.70 4.23
CA ILE A 58 15.96 9.19 4.51
C ILE A 58 16.38 8.81 5.92
N THR A 59 15.53 9.08 6.92
CA THR A 59 15.84 8.80 8.34
C THR A 59 16.14 7.32 8.58
N LEU A 60 15.41 6.42 7.92
CA LEU A 60 15.58 4.97 8.04
C LEU A 60 16.66 4.42 7.10
N GLY A 61 17.38 5.28 6.37
CA GLY A 61 18.46 4.89 5.45
C GLY A 61 17.99 3.96 4.34
N VAL A 62 16.75 4.11 3.87
CA VAL A 62 16.17 3.30 2.79
C VAL A 62 16.67 3.80 1.44
N ALA A 63 16.72 5.12 1.27
CA ALA A 63 17.28 5.82 0.11
C ALA A 63 17.59 7.27 0.49
N THR A 64 18.46 7.92 -0.27
CA THR A 64 18.71 9.36 -0.24
C THR A 64 17.69 10.12 -1.09
N ALA A 65 17.60 11.44 -0.92
CA ALA A 65 16.72 12.28 -1.75
C ALA A 65 17.10 12.22 -3.23
N ASP A 66 18.40 12.24 -3.52
CA ASP A 66 18.94 12.20 -4.89
C ASP A 66 18.65 10.84 -5.57
N GLU A 67 18.76 9.73 -4.83
CA GLU A 67 18.40 8.40 -5.35
C GLU A 67 16.90 8.27 -5.66
N VAL A 68 16.05 8.99 -4.92
CA VAL A 68 14.60 9.00 -5.15
C VAL A 68 14.24 9.85 -6.37
N ASP A 69 14.97 10.95 -6.60
CA ASP A 69 14.71 11.95 -7.64
C ASP A 69 13.24 12.41 -7.60
N ILE A 70 12.88 13.03 -6.46
CA ILE A 70 11.48 13.25 -6.08
C ILE A 70 10.75 14.23 -6.99
N ASP A 71 11.47 15.20 -7.56
CA ASP A 71 10.90 16.25 -8.40
C ASP A 71 10.35 15.69 -9.72
N THR A 72 10.93 14.61 -10.22
CA THR A 72 10.51 13.93 -11.46
C THR A 72 9.72 12.64 -11.19
N LEU A 73 9.65 12.19 -9.92
CA LEU A 73 9.16 10.86 -9.57
C LEU A 73 7.71 10.62 -9.97
N GLN A 74 6.83 11.63 -9.94
CA GLN A 74 5.45 11.45 -10.37
C GLN A 74 5.33 11.37 -11.90
N GLN A 75 6.13 12.14 -12.63
CA GLN A 75 6.09 12.20 -14.09
C GLN A 75 6.50 10.85 -14.72
N ARG A 76 7.52 10.17 -14.18
CA ARG A 76 8.04 8.91 -14.75
C ARG A 76 6.97 7.79 -14.82
N PRO A 77 6.24 7.44 -13.73
CA PRO A 77 5.14 6.47 -13.79
C PRO A 77 3.96 6.95 -14.64
N ASP A 78 3.69 8.26 -14.71
CA ASP A 78 2.63 8.78 -15.56
C ASP A 78 2.94 8.60 -17.05
N GLU A 79 4.18 8.84 -17.47
CA GLU A 79 4.66 8.55 -18.83
C GLU A 79 4.61 7.05 -19.13
N GLU A 80 5.06 6.19 -18.22
CA GLU A 80 4.98 4.74 -18.39
C GLU A 80 3.53 4.26 -18.54
N ARG A 81 2.64 4.76 -17.67
CA ARG A 81 1.22 4.40 -17.68
C ARG A 81 0.52 4.84 -18.95
N THR A 82 0.75 6.06 -19.42
CA THR A 82 0.10 6.63 -20.62
C THR A 82 0.61 6.00 -21.93
N GLN A 83 1.82 5.43 -21.93
CA GLN A 83 2.35 4.67 -23.07
C GLN A 83 1.84 3.23 -23.13
N SER A 84 1.20 2.74 -22.06
CA SER A 84 0.58 1.42 -22.02
C SER A 84 -0.84 1.45 -22.61
N THR A 85 -1.25 0.36 -23.27
CA THR A 85 -2.63 0.14 -23.74
C THR A 85 -3.42 -0.82 -22.86
N GLY A 86 -2.78 -1.40 -21.85
CA GLY A 86 -3.35 -2.41 -20.97
C GLY A 86 -3.83 -1.86 -19.62
N ILE A 87 -4.63 -2.68 -18.94
CA ILE A 87 -4.92 -2.49 -17.51
C ILE A 87 -3.86 -3.20 -16.66
N TYR A 88 -3.67 -2.75 -15.42
CA TYR A 88 -2.82 -3.44 -14.44
C TYR A 88 -3.46 -3.42 -13.05
N ILE A 89 -3.00 -4.30 -12.16
CA ILE A 89 -3.40 -4.28 -10.75
C ILE A 89 -2.49 -3.26 -10.04
N GLY A 90 -3.06 -2.12 -9.62
CA GLY A 90 -2.32 -1.11 -8.88
C GLY A 90 -2.19 -1.48 -7.40
N ASP A 91 -3.28 -1.95 -6.81
CA ASP A 91 -3.33 -2.32 -5.40
C ASP A 91 -4.14 -3.61 -5.19
N VAL A 92 -3.82 -4.32 -4.12
CA VAL A 92 -4.64 -5.43 -3.62
C VAL A 92 -5.03 -5.10 -2.18
N MET A 93 -6.28 -4.69 -2.02
CA MET A 93 -6.86 -4.45 -0.69
C MET A 93 -7.32 -5.76 -0.07
N ARG A 94 -7.16 -5.88 1.23
CA ARG A 94 -7.66 -7.00 2.02
C ARG A 94 -8.38 -6.47 3.24
N ASP A 95 -9.64 -6.84 3.35
CA ASP A 95 -10.53 -6.32 4.38
C ASP A 95 -11.05 -7.46 5.25
N ALA A 96 -11.31 -7.13 6.52
CA ALA A 96 -11.91 -8.04 7.48
C ALA A 96 -13.05 -7.32 8.22
N CYS A 97 -14.25 -7.90 8.20
CA CYS A 97 -15.35 -7.48 9.05
C CYS A 97 -15.46 -8.43 10.22
N ALA A 98 -15.56 -7.90 11.43
CA ALA A 98 -15.75 -8.69 12.63
C ALA A 98 -16.70 -7.99 13.60
N ARG A 99 -17.51 -8.79 14.29
CA ARG A 99 -18.41 -8.31 15.34
C ARG A 99 -17.87 -8.64 16.72
N LYS A 100 -18.28 -7.85 17.71
CA LYS A 100 -18.10 -8.20 19.11
C LYS A 100 -19.17 -9.23 19.51
N PRO A 101 -18.80 -10.39 20.08
CA PRO A 101 -19.79 -11.36 20.54
C PRO A 101 -20.71 -10.78 21.62
N GLY A 102 -22.01 -11.10 21.55
CA GLY A 102 -23.00 -10.71 22.57
C GLY A 102 -23.65 -9.34 22.38
N ILE A 103 -23.42 -8.69 21.23
CA ILE A 103 -24.19 -7.54 20.74
C ILE A 103 -25.00 -7.99 19.52
#